data_AF-U6DBG6-F1
#
_entry.id   AF-U6DBG6-F1
#
_cell.length_a   1.000
_cell.length_b   1.000
_cell.length_c   1.000
_cell.angle_alpha   90.00
_cell.angle_beta   90.00
_cell.angle_gamma   90.00
#
_symmetry.space_group_name_H-M   'P 1'
#
loop_
_entity.id
_entity.type
_entity.pdbx_description
1 polymer ?
#
loop_
_entity_poly.entity_id
_entity_poly.type
_entity_poly.pdbx_seq_one_letter_code
_entity_poly.pdbx_strand_id
1 'polypeptide(L)'
;PRMPAILDGEEEVSKWLDFGEVSTQEALKLIHPTENITFHPVSCVVNNTRNNTPECLAPLNLLLKKELKASGSSQKMMQWLATKSPKKEEPKTPPKAESDVPQWSSQFLQKSPLPTKRGSAGLLERWLKQEKEEEPEAKRPHNQ
;
A
#
# COMPACT_ATOMS: atom_id res chain seq x y z
N PRO A 1 7.64 -12.89 5.17
CA PRO A 1 8.87 -12.83 4.37
C PRO A 1 9.22 -14.23 3.86
N ARG A 2 9.58 -14.40 2.60
CA ARG A 2 9.91 -15.69 1.98
C ARG A 2 11.12 -15.51 1.07
N MET A 3 11.95 -16.54 0.96
CA MET A 3 13.11 -16.64 0.08
C MET A 3 13.09 -18.05 -0.53
N PRO A 4 13.54 -18.23 -1.78
CA PRO A 4 13.74 -19.58 -2.33
C PRO A 4 14.79 -20.34 -1.51
N ALA A 5 14.69 -21.67 -1.53
CA ALA A 5 15.80 -22.51 -1.07
C ALA A 5 16.88 -22.48 -2.15
N ILE A 6 18.08 -22.06 -1.76
CA ILE A 6 19.22 -21.91 -2.68
C ILE A 6 20.25 -22.95 -2.26
N LEU A 7 20.56 -23.87 -3.17
CA LEU A 7 21.62 -24.86 -2.99
C LEU A 7 22.95 -24.18 -3.38
N ASP A 8 23.84 -23.99 -2.41
CA ASP A 8 25.09 -23.24 -2.59
C ASP A 8 26.23 -24.21 -2.94
N GLY A 9 26.46 -24.37 -4.25
CA GLY A 9 27.56 -25.15 -4.80
C GLY A 9 27.17 -26.53 -5.34
N GLU A 10 28.12 -27.16 -6.03
CA GLU A 10 27.89 -28.39 -6.80
C GLU A 10 27.56 -29.61 -5.92
N GLU A 11 28.10 -29.67 -4.69
CA GLU A 11 27.85 -30.79 -3.78
C GLU A 11 26.40 -30.85 -3.32
N GLU A 12 25.81 -29.70 -2.98
CA GLU A 12 24.41 -29.61 -2.56
C GLU A 12 23.47 -29.89 -3.73
N VAL A 13 23.81 -29.38 -4.92
CA VAL A 13 23.09 -29.68 -6.16
C VAL A 13 23.14 -31.18 -6.46
N SER A 14 24.31 -31.81 -6.37
CA SER A 14 24.49 -33.25 -6.60
C SER A 14 23.65 -34.07 -5.62
N LYS A 15 23.73 -33.76 -4.32
CA LYS A 15 22.96 -34.46 -3.27
C LYS A 15 21.44 -34.26 -3.43
N TRP A 16 21.02 -33.10 -3.92
CA TRP A 16 19.60 -32.82 -4.15
C TRP A 16 19.04 -33.56 -5.37
N LEU A 17 19.85 -33.72 -6.43
CA LEU A 17 19.44 -34.41 -7.66
C LEU A 17 19.54 -35.93 -7.56
N ASP A 18 20.45 -36.45 -6.72
CA ASP A 18 20.67 -37.88 -6.55
C ASP A 18 19.67 -38.53 -5.58
N PHE A 19 18.44 -38.73 -6.05
CA PHE A 19 17.40 -39.43 -5.29
C PHE A 19 17.66 -40.93 -5.11
N GLY A 20 18.67 -41.49 -5.80
CA GLY A 20 19.02 -42.91 -5.71
C GLY A 20 19.80 -43.22 -4.44
N GLU A 21 20.81 -42.40 -4.16
CA GLU A 21 21.69 -42.56 -3.00
C GLU A 21 21.27 -41.69 -1.81
N VAL A 22 20.64 -40.54 -2.04
CA VAL A 22 20.27 -39.59 -0.97
C VAL A 22 18.83 -39.78 -0.52
N SER A 23 18.65 -40.00 0.78
CA SER A 23 17.32 -40.12 1.37
C SER A 23 16.59 -38.78 1.43
N THR A 24 15.24 -38.80 1.43
CA THR A 24 14.45 -37.56 1.56
C THR A 24 14.80 -36.77 2.82
N GLN A 25 15.09 -37.45 3.92
CA GLN A 25 15.46 -36.78 5.18
C GLN A 25 16.78 -36.01 5.05
N GLU A 26 17.74 -36.53 4.28
CA GLU A 26 19.01 -35.85 4.02
C GLU A 26 18.84 -34.70 3.03
N ALA A 27 18.07 -34.89 1.97
CA ALA A 27 17.74 -33.82 1.02
C ALA A 27 17.07 -32.64 1.71
N LEU A 28 16.16 -32.88 2.67
CA LEU A 28 15.51 -31.82 3.44
C LEU A 28 16.47 -30.99 4.30
N LYS A 29 17.64 -31.53 4.69
CA LYS A 29 18.65 -30.77 5.43
C LYS A 29 19.31 -29.68 4.58
N LEU A 30 19.30 -29.83 3.25
CA LEU A 30 19.82 -28.83 2.31
C LEU A 30 18.88 -27.62 2.17
N ILE A 31 17.63 -27.73 2.64
CA ILE A 31 16.64 -26.66 2.53
C ILE A 31 16.75 -25.74 3.75
N HIS A 32 17.65 -24.76 3.67
CA HIS A 32 17.83 -23.73 4.68
C HIS A 32 18.01 -22.34 4.06
N PRO A 33 17.87 -21.26 4.85
CA PRO A 33 18.23 -19.92 4.40
C PRO A 33 19.73 -19.82 4.10
N THR A 34 20.09 -19.07 3.06
CA THR A 34 21.47 -18.88 2.60
C THR A 34 21.83 -17.39 2.69
N GLU A 35 22.98 -17.08 3.27
CA GLU A 35 23.46 -15.70 3.46
C GLU A 35 24.36 -15.22 2.30
N ASN A 36 24.86 -16.15 1.48
CA ASN A 36 25.74 -15.90 0.33
C ASN A 36 24.98 -15.37 -0.90
N ILE A 37 24.20 -14.31 -0.72
CA ILE A 37 23.45 -13.66 -1.80
C ILE A 37 23.62 -12.13 -1.76
N THR A 38 23.63 -11.52 -2.93
CA THR A 38 23.65 -10.06 -3.09
C THR A 38 22.49 -9.63 -3.98
N PHE A 39 21.99 -8.42 -3.76
CA PHE A 39 20.88 -7.86 -4.55
C PHE A 39 21.04 -6.36 -4.71
N HIS A 40 20.45 -5.82 -5.79
CA HIS A 40 20.42 -4.39 -6.11
C HIS A 40 19.04 -3.99 -6.64
N PRO A 41 18.62 -2.73 -6.47
CA PRO A 41 17.36 -2.24 -7.03
C PRO A 41 17.41 -2.25 -8.57
N VAL A 42 16.27 -2.56 -9.21
CA VAL A 42 16.12 -2.64 -10.68
C VAL A 42 14.89 -1.88 -11.18
N SER A 43 14.85 -1.58 -12.48
CA SER A 43 13.77 -0.83 -13.14
C SER A 43 12.43 -1.54 -13.07
N CYS A 44 11.33 -0.79 -12.97
CA CYS A 44 9.96 -1.34 -13.05
C CYS A 44 9.65 -1.99 -14.42
N VAL A 45 10.55 -1.87 -15.40
CA VAL A 45 10.48 -2.58 -16.69
C VAL A 45 10.36 -4.11 -16.47
N VAL A 46 10.98 -4.66 -15.43
CA VAL A 46 10.91 -6.10 -15.10
C VAL A 46 9.51 -6.59 -14.71
N ASN A 47 8.59 -5.68 -14.32
CA ASN A 47 7.25 -6.06 -13.86
C ASN A 47 6.37 -6.65 -14.98
N ASN A 48 6.70 -6.37 -16.24
CA ASN A 48 6.01 -6.94 -17.39
C ASN A 48 6.81 -8.13 -17.95
N THR A 49 6.24 -9.32 -17.87
CA THR A 49 6.86 -10.59 -18.29
C THR A 49 7.20 -10.65 -19.78
N ARG A 50 6.62 -9.77 -20.61
CA ARG A 50 6.96 -9.66 -22.04
C ARG A 50 8.29 -8.96 -22.29
N ASN A 51 8.82 -8.23 -21.30
CA ASN A 51 10.06 -7.49 -21.44
C ASN A 51 11.26 -8.41 -21.18
N ASN A 52 12.01 -8.73 -22.23
CA ASN A 52 13.24 -9.52 -22.15
C ASN A 52 14.44 -8.68 -22.60
N THR A 53 14.76 -7.66 -21.82
CA THR A 53 15.85 -6.71 -22.11
C THR A 53 16.84 -6.70 -20.95
N PRO A 54 18.14 -6.42 -21.18
CA PRO A 54 19.15 -6.36 -20.12
C PRO A 54 18.84 -5.29 -19.06
N GLU A 55 18.02 -4.29 -19.38
CA GLU A 55 17.52 -3.28 -18.43
C GLU A 55 16.78 -3.91 -17.23
N CYS A 56 16.17 -5.09 -17.38
CA CYS A 56 15.45 -5.78 -16.31
C CYS A 56 16.37 -6.21 -15.15
N LEU A 57 17.67 -6.40 -15.41
CA LEU A 57 18.67 -6.82 -14.42
C LEU A 57 19.67 -5.70 -14.09
N ALA A 58 19.64 -4.60 -14.85
CA ALA A 58 20.57 -3.50 -14.68
C ALA A 58 20.37 -2.79 -13.33
N PRO A 59 21.45 -2.50 -12.59
CA PRO A 59 21.36 -1.74 -11.34
C PRO A 59 20.74 -0.34 -11.55
N LEU A 60 19.73 -0.01 -10.77
CA LEU A 60 19.19 1.34 -10.72
C LEU A 60 20.03 2.23 -9.81
N ASN A 61 20.64 3.25 -10.40
CA ASN A 61 21.25 4.35 -9.66
C ASN A 61 20.18 5.32 -9.15
N LEU A 62 19.66 5.07 -7.94
CA LEU A 62 18.70 5.96 -7.26
C LEU A 62 19.28 7.33 -6.86
N LEU A 63 20.59 7.55 -7.05
CA LEU A 63 21.27 8.82 -6.80
C LEU A 63 20.84 9.95 -7.74
N LEU A 64 20.19 9.62 -8.85
CA LEU A 64 19.51 10.60 -9.67
C LEU A 64 18.06 10.69 -9.20
N LYS A 65 17.82 11.46 -8.12
CA LYS A 65 16.53 12.14 -7.94
C LYS A 65 16.29 12.94 -9.21
N LYS A 66 15.64 12.32 -10.19
CA LYS A 66 15.00 13.02 -11.30
C LYS A 66 14.14 14.06 -10.60
N GLU A 67 14.48 15.34 -10.75
CA GLU A 67 13.59 16.41 -10.32
C GLU A 67 12.23 16.08 -10.93
N LEU A 68 11.31 15.59 -10.09
CA LEU A 68 9.94 15.37 -10.50
C LEU A 68 9.40 16.78 -10.71
N LYS A 69 9.55 17.28 -11.94
CA LYS A 69 8.86 18.47 -12.41
C LYS A 69 7.41 18.29 -11.99
N ALA A 70 6.95 19.18 -11.11
CA ALA A 70 5.61 19.11 -10.54
C ALA A 70 4.61 18.82 -11.67
N SER A 71 3.97 17.66 -11.61
CA SER A 71 2.94 17.31 -12.58
C SER A 71 1.81 18.34 -12.48
N GLY A 72 1.15 18.67 -13.59
CA GLY A 72 0.10 19.70 -13.59
C GLY A 72 -1.02 19.45 -12.56
N SER A 73 -1.21 18.20 -12.12
CA SER A 73 -2.12 17.87 -11.02
C SER A 73 -1.59 18.25 -9.63
N SER A 74 -0.30 18.05 -9.35
CA SER A 74 0.30 18.39 -8.05
C SER A 74 0.33 19.89 -7.83
N GLN A 75 0.50 20.67 -8.89
CA GLN A 75 0.47 22.14 -8.80
C GLN A 75 -0.93 22.68 -8.44
N LYS A 76 -2.00 22.07 -8.98
CA LYS A 76 -3.39 22.42 -8.62
C LYS A 76 -3.73 22.04 -7.17
N MET A 77 -3.24 20.89 -6.71
CA MET A 77 -3.42 20.47 -5.31
C MET A 77 -2.74 21.44 -4.33
N MET A 78 -1.53 21.91 -4.65
CA MET A 78 -0.84 22.91 -3.82
C MET A 78 -1.58 24.24 -3.77
N GLN A 79 -2.20 24.67 -4.88
CA GLN A 79 -3.04 25.88 -4.89
C GLN A 79 -4.29 25.72 -4.03
N TRP A 80 -4.92 24.55 -4.03
CA TRP A 80 -6.07 24.26 -3.18
C TRP A 80 -5.71 24.22 -1.68
N LEU A 81 -4.56 23.68 -1.32
CA LEU A 81 -4.06 23.69 0.07
C LEU A 81 -3.65 25.09 0.53
N ALA A 82 -3.20 25.95 -0.40
CA ALA A 82 -2.77 27.30 -0.08
C ALA A 82 -3.93 28.26 0.20
N THR A 83 -5.16 27.95 -0.22
CA THR A 83 -6.33 28.75 0.16
C THR A 83 -6.62 28.50 1.64
N LYS A 84 -6.15 29.41 2.50
CA LYS A 84 -6.39 29.35 3.95
C LYS A 84 -7.90 29.35 4.24
N SER A 85 -8.30 28.56 5.24
CA SER A 85 -9.64 28.56 5.82
C SER A 85 -10.08 30.00 6.18
N PRO A 86 -11.38 30.32 6.10
CA PRO A 86 -11.87 31.68 6.34
C PRO A 86 -11.46 32.16 7.73
N LYS A 87 -10.88 33.38 7.82
CA LYS A 87 -10.62 34.04 9.09
C LYS A 87 -11.94 34.25 9.82
N LYS A 88 -12.01 33.77 11.07
CA LYS A 88 -13.06 34.09 12.04
C LYS A 88 -12.97 35.58 12.34
N GLU A 89 -13.91 36.39 11.86
CA GLU A 89 -14.09 37.78 12.30
C GLU A 89 -14.59 37.80 13.75
N GLU A 90 -14.03 38.70 14.57
CA GLU A 90 -14.39 38.89 15.98
C GLU A 90 -15.70 39.68 16.13
N PRO A 91 -16.66 39.22 16.97
CA PRO A 91 -17.78 40.06 17.38
C PRO A 91 -17.55 40.69 18.77
N LYS A 92 -17.78 42.01 18.86
CA LYS A 92 -17.84 42.78 20.11
C LYS A 92 -19.12 42.41 20.92
N THR A 93 -18.97 42.09 22.21
CA THR A 93 -20.02 41.81 23.23
C THR A 93 -20.63 43.11 23.83
N PRO A 94 -21.74 43.13 24.63
CA PRO A 94 -22.18 42.18 25.72
C PRO A 94 -23.74 42.02 25.89
N PRO A 95 -24.36 41.43 26.97
CA PRO A 95 -23.90 40.55 28.07
C PRO A 95 -24.74 39.24 28.32
N LYS A 96 -24.11 38.28 29.04
CA LYS A 96 -24.62 37.22 29.95
C LYS A 96 -25.79 36.29 29.53
N ALA A 97 -25.49 35.00 29.29
CA ALA A 97 -25.82 33.88 30.18
C ALA A 97 -25.34 32.53 29.58
N GLU A 98 -24.35 31.93 30.25
CA GLU A 98 -24.21 30.50 30.59
C GLU A 98 -24.24 29.40 29.50
N SER A 99 -23.10 28.69 29.46
CA SER A 99 -22.94 27.24 29.27
C SER A 99 -22.97 26.63 27.85
N ASP A 100 -21.76 26.56 27.29
CA ASP A 100 -21.07 25.41 26.68
C ASP A 100 -21.58 24.72 25.37
N VAL A 101 -20.60 24.56 24.46
CA VAL A 101 -20.56 23.80 23.18
C VAL A 101 -21.36 24.31 21.97
N PRO A 102 -20.72 24.83 20.90
CA PRO A 102 -21.43 25.12 19.66
C PRO A 102 -21.64 23.83 18.84
N GLN A 103 -22.87 23.35 18.91
CA GLN A 103 -23.54 22.52 17.91
C GLN A 103 -23.41 23.19 16.53
N TRP A 104 -22.51 22.70 15.66
CA TRP A 104 -22.46 23.16 14.27
C TRP A 104 -23.79 22.80 13.62
N SER A 105 -24.65 23.79 13.49
CA SER A 105 -25.87 23.72 12.72
C SER A 105 -25.47 23.60 11.25
N SER A 106 -25.75 22.41 10.70
CA SER A 106 -25.69 22.11 9.28
C SER A 106 -26.70 22.98 8.53
N GLN A 107 -26.33 24.22 8.23
CA GLN A 107 -27.16 25.15 7.45
C GLN A 107 -26.54 25.54 6.11
N PHE A 108 -25.42 24.90 5.72
CA PHE A 108 -24.81 25.06 4.39
C PHE A 108 -25.29 24.02 3.37
N LEU A 109 -26.51 23.50 3.53
CA LEU A 109 -27.23 22.78 2.48
C LEU A 109 -28.50 23.54 2.09
N GLN A 110 -28.32 24.81 1.71
CA GLN A 110 -29.31 25.49 0.87
C GLN A 110 -29.19 24.85 -0.53
N LYS A 111 -30.24 24.08 -0.88
CA LYS A 111 -30.38 23.30 -2.10
C LYS A 111 -30.16 24.17 -3.35
N SER A 112 -29.05 23.99 -4.03
CA SER A 112 -28.90 24.39 -5.43
C SER A 112 -29.19 23.18 -6.34
N PRO A 113 -29.99 23.32 -7.41
CA PRO A 113 -30.27 22.22 -8.31
C PRO A 113 -29.07 22.01 -9.24
N LEU A 114 -28.25 20.99 -8.97
CA LEU A 114 -27.17 20.56 -9.84
C LEU A 114 -27.56 19.33 -10.67
N PRO A 115 -27.04 19.22 -11.91
CA PRO A 115 -27.50 18.26 -12.90
C PRO A 115 -27.13 16.82 -12.53
N THR A 116 -28.04 15.91 -12.88
CA THR A 116 -27.96 14.48 -12.64
C THR A 116 -26.82 13.87 -13.45
N LYS A 117 -25.72 13.46 -12.80
CA LYS A 117 -24.85 12.42 -13.36
C LYS A 117 -24.36 11.46 -12.29
N ARG A 118 -24.89 10.23 -12.41
CA ARG A 118 -24.58 9.02 -11.65
C ARG A 118 -23.09 8.70 -11.69
N GLY A 119 -22.54 8.15 -10.59
CA GLY A 119 -21.42 7.20 -10.73
C GLY A 119 -20.44 6.99 -9.57
N SER A 120 -20.45 7.74 -8.46
CA SER A 120 -19.37 7.61 -7.45
C SER A 120 -19.79 7.10 -6.06
N ALA A 121 -21.06 7.24 -5.68
CA ALA A 121 -21.51 6.86 -4.32
C ALA A 121 -21.45 5.34 -4.06
N GLY A 122 -21.72 4.53 -5.08
CA GLY A 122 -21.82 3.07 -4.90
C GLY A 122 -20.49 2.34 -4.68
N LEU A 123 -19.34 2.96 -4.99
CA LEU A 123 -18.04 2.31 -4.80
C LEU A 123 -17.59 2.39 -3.33
N LEU A 124 -17.78 3.54 -2.70
CA LEU A 124 -17.42 3.77 -1.30
C LEU A 124 -18.32 2.95 -0.35
N GLU A 125 -19.62 2.88 -0.64
CA GLU A 125 -20.57 2.09 0.16
C GLU A 125 -20.27 0.59 0.12
N ARG A 126 -19.77 0.07 -1.02
CA ARG A 126 -19.35 -1.33 -1.13
C ARG A 126 -18.09 -1.61 -0.30
N TRP A 127 -17.14 -0.67 -0.27
CA TRP A 127 -15.96 -0.77 0.59
C TRP A 127 -16.33 -0.77 2.08
N LEU A 128 -17.19 0.16 2.51
CA LEU A 128 -17.60 0.27 3.91
C LEU A 128 -18.44 -0.93 4.40
N LYS A 129 -19.16 -1.61 3.49
CA LYS A 129 -19.89 -2.84 3.83
C LYS A 129 -18.98 -4.06 3.94
N GLN A 130 -17.87 -4.10 3.23
CA GLN A 130 -16.96 -5.24 3.25
C GLN A 130 -16.26 -5.41 4.60
N GLU A 131 -16.04 -4.34 5.36
CA GLU A 131 -15.52 -4.43 6.74
C GLU A 131 -16.56 -4.91 7.77
N LYS A 132 -17.86 -4.81 7.45
CA LYS A 132 -18.93 -5.11 8.41
C LYS A 132 -19.38 -6.57 8.39
N GLU A 133 -18.96 -7.34 7.39
CA GLU A 133 -19.33 -8.75 7.20
C GLU A 133 -18.19 -9.73 7.54
N GLU A 134 -16.97 -9.22 7.76
CA GLU A 134 -15.80 -10.03 8.16
C GLU A 134 -15.37 -9.70 9.59
N GLU A 135 -16.24 -10.00 10.57
CA GLU A 135 -15.82 -10.18 11.95
C GLU A 135 -15.16 -11.57 12.06
N PRO A 136 -13.90 -11.71 12.55
CA PRO A 136 -13.26 -13.00 12.67
C PRO A 136 -13.87 -13.76 13.85
N GLU A 137 -14.80 -14.67 13.56
CA GLU A 137 -15.27 -15.64 14.53
C GLU A 137 -14.08 -16.48 15.02
N ALA A 138 -13.69 -16.26 16.28
CA ALA A 138 -12.54 -16.88 16.92
C ALA A 138 -12.70 -18.41 16.90
N LYS A 139 -11.86 -19.11 16.11
CA LYS A 139 -11.78 -20.56 16.11
C LYS A 139 -11.29 -21.05 17.47
N ARG A 140 -12.19 -21.63 18.26
CA ARG A 140 -11.86 -22.42 19.47
C ARG A 140 -11.23 -23.76 19.04
N PRO A 141 -10.27 -24.32 19.81
CA PRO A 141 -9.64 -25.57 19.47
C PRO A 141 -10.62 -26.74 19.68
N HIS A 142 -10.77 -27.59 18.66
CA HIS A 142 -11.51 -28.85 18.77
C HIS A 142 -10.55 -29.96 19.20
N ASN A 143 -10.86 -30.60 20.32
CA ASN A 143 -10.15 -31.75 20.88
C ASN A 143 -10.98 -33.00 20.58
N GLN A 144 -10.43 -33.93 19.81
CA GLN A 144 -10.75 -35.35 19.81
C GLN A 144 -9.50 -36.14 19.44
#